data_AF-A0A2U3K9T9-F1
#
_entry.id   AF-A0A2U3K9T9-F1
#
_cell.length_a   1.000
_cell.length_b   1.000
_cell.length_c   1.000
_cell.angle_alpha   90.00
_cell.angle_beta   90.00
_cell.angle_gamma   90.00
#
_symmetry.space_group_name_H-M   'P 1'
#
loop_
_entity.id
_entity.type
_entity.pdbx_description
1 polymer ?
#
loop_
_entity_poly.entity_id
_entity_poly.type
_entity_poly.pdbx_seq_one_letter_code
_entity_poly.pdbx_strand_id
1 'polypeptide(L)'
;MPRYEYRAIGPTPAAEKAFLTWIDKLDQEFINRDPEHRSHVVRNALHELYLGRPYGAPHPSTPLAEQILIHSFDPRNATLEPESYGDVDVTKYNERKPLIWFWMMYDRSPAGLNLDDV
;
A
#
# COMPACT_ATOMS: atom_id res chain seq x y z
N MET A 1 -17.04 -22.66 32.01
CA MET A 1 -17.59 -22.23 30.71
C MET A 1 -17.15 -23.24 29.66
N PRO A 2 -18.01 -23.64 28.71
CA PRO A 2 -17.59 -24.49 27.60
C PRO A 2 -16.52 -23.75 26.78
N ARG A 3 -15.41 -24.43 26.46
CA ARG A 3 -14.47 -23.93 25.45
C ARG A 3 -15.00 -24.38 24.10
N TYR A 4 -15.32 -23.42 23.24
CA TYR A 4 -15.68 -23.69 21.86
C TYR A 4 -14.42 -23.59 21.01
N GLU A 5 -14.22 -24.57 20.13
CA GLU A 5 -13.13 -24.52 19.16
C GLU A 5 -13.48 -23.53 18.05
N TYR A 6 -12.53 -22.67 17.70
CA TYR A 6 -12.66 -21.78 16.56
C TYR A 6 -12.57 -22.57 15.26
N ARG A 7 -13.39 -22.20 14.28
CA ARG A 7 -13.31 -22.75 12.93
C ARG A 7 -12.18 -22.05 12.18
N ALA A 8 -11.32 -22.82 11.53
CA ALA A 8 -10.39 -22.29 10.55
C ALA A 8 -11.19 -21.84 9.32
N ILE A 9 -11.50 -20.55 9.25
CA ILE A 9 -12.05 -19.90 8.08
C ILE A 9 -10.88 -19.23 7.37
N GLY A 10 -10.82 -19.36 6.06
CA GLY A 10 -9.78 -18.75 5.25
C GLY A 10 -10.32 -18.38 3.88
N PRO A 11 -9.56 -17.59 3.11
CA PRO A 11 -9.93 -17.29 1.73
C PRO A 11 -10.02 -18.58 0.90
N THR A 12 -10.73 -18.51 -0.22
CA THR A 12 -10.71 -19.60 -1.20
C THR A 12 -9.27 -19.84 -1.71
N PRO A 13 -8.90 -21.06 -2.13
CA PRO A 13 -7.55 -21.34 -2.63
C PRO A 13 -7.12 -20.45 -3.80
N ALA A 14 -8.07 -20.05 -4.65
CA ALA A 14 -7.81 -19.13 -5.75
C ALA A 14 -7.47 -17.71 -5.28
N ALA A 15 -8.19 -17.21 -4.26
CA ALA A 15 -7.92 -15.90 -3.66
C ALA A 15 -6.59 -15.92 -2.89
N GLU A 16 -6.34 -16.93 -2.06
CA GLU A 16 -5.07 -17.10 -1.34
C GLU A 16 -3.87 -17.08 -2.29
N LYS A 17 -3.94 -17.88 -3.36
CA LYS A 17 -2.89 -17.92 -4.38
C LYS A 17 -2.66 -16.55 -5.02
N ALA A 18 -3.72 -15.80 -5.32
CA ALA A 18 -3.62 -14.46 -5.90
C ALA A 18 -2.93 -13.48 -4.93
N PHE A 19 -3.31 -13.47 -3.65
CA PHE A 19 -2.67 -12.66 -2.62
C PHE A 19 -1.19 -12.98 -2.47
N LEU A 20 -0.83 -14.25 -2.30
CA LEU A 20 0.56 -14.67 -2.14
C LEU A 20 1.41 -14.31 -3.37
N THR A 21 0.86 -14.50 -4.58
CA THR A 21 1.54 -14.12 -5.82
C THR A 21 1.77 -12.60 -5.92
N TRP A 22 0.80 -11.80 -5.47
CA TRP A 22 0.93 -10.35 -5.49
C TRP A 22 1.92 -9.84 -4.44
N ILE A 23 1.91 -10.41 -3.23
CA ILE A 23 2.87 -10.11 -2.17
C ILE A 23 4.30 -10.45 -2.60
N ASP A 24 4.52 -11.63 -3.21
CA ASP A 24 5.84 -12.02 -3.72
C ASP A 24 6.38 -11.01 -4.76
N LYS A 25 5.52 -10.56 -5.69
CA LYS A 25 5.91 -9.51 -6.66
C LYS A 25 6.30 -8.20 -5.98
N LEU A 26 5.54 -7.76 -4.98
CA LEU A 26 5.88 -6.55 -4.22
C LEU A 26 7.20 -6.72 -3.48
N ASP A 27 7.44 -7.88 -2.86
CA ASP A 27 8.69 -8.18 -2.17
C ASP A 27 9.90 -8.07 -3.11
N GLN A 28 9.79 -8.63 -4.32
CA GLN A 28 10.84 -8.53 -5.34
C GLN A 28 11.14 -7.07 -5.74
N GLU A 29 10.12 -6.22 -5.91
CA GLU A 29 10.31 -4.79 -6.20
C GLU A 29 11.01 -4.07 -5.02
N PHE A 30 10.62 -4.38 -3.78
CA PHE A 30 11.15 -3.71 -2.59
C PHE A 30 12.59 -4.11 -2.19
N ILE A 31 13.18 -5.14 -2.83
CA ILE A 31 14.62 -5.42 -2.75
C ILE A 31 15.42 -4.17 -3.12
N ASN A 32 14.94 -3.40 -4.10
CA ASN A 32 15.52 -2.11 -4.43
C ASN A 32 15.17 -1.08 -3.33
N ARG A 33 16.21 -0.53 -2.71
CA ARG A 33 16.11 0.41 -1.58
C ARG A 33 16.07 1.88 -2.00
N ASP A 34 16.17 2.16 -3.29
CA ASP A 34 16.09 3.52 -3.81
C ASP A 34 14.70 4.16 -3.51
N PRO A 35 14.64 5.31 -2.81
CA PRO A 35 13.38 5.95 -2.44
C PRO A 35 12.47 6.31 -3.62
N GLU A 36 13.06 6.70 -4.76
CA GLU A 36 12.29 7.08 -5.95
C GLU A 36 11.66 5.84 -6.59
N HIS A 37 12.42 4.78 -6.78
CA HIS A 37 11.90 3.49 -7.24
C HIS A 37 10.77 2.99 -6.33
N ARG A 38 10.98 2.98 -5.00
CA ARG A 38 9.94 2.57 -4.04
C ARG A 38 8.69 3.43 -4.13
N SER A 39 8.83 4.74 -4.34
CA SER A 39 7.70 5.65 -4.52
C SER A 39 6.89 5.31 -5.77
N HIS A 40 7.56 4.95 -6.87
CA HIS A 40 6.89 4.49 -8.09
C HIS A 40 6.16 3.16 -7.91
N VAL A 41 6.79 2.18 -7.24
CA VAL A 41 6.19 0.88 -6.92
C VAL A 41 4.91 1.09 -6.10
N VAL A 42 4.99 1.87 -5.03
CA VAL A 42 3.85 2.16 -4.14
C VAL A 42 2.72 2.85 -4.89
N ARG A 43 3.03 3.90 -5.66
CA ARG A 43 2.03 4.63 -6.47
C ARG A 43 1.31 3.70 -7.45
N ASN A 44 2.05 2.86 -8.16
CA ASN A 44 1.49 1.97 -9.15
C ASN A 44 0.65 0.88 -8.49
N ALA A 45 1.16 0.27 -7.41
CA ALA A 45 0.45 -0.77 -6.67
C ALA A 45 -0.85 -0.26 -6.04
N LEU A 46 -0.85 0.94 -5.44
CA LEU A 46 -2.06 1.55 -4.90
C LEU A 46 -3.05 1.93 -6.00
N HIS A 47 -2.57 2.42 -7.15
CA HIS A 47 -3.45 2.71 -8.28
C HIS A 47 -4.14 1.43 -8.80
N GLU A 48 -3.41 0.33 -8.95
CA GLU A 48 -3.97 -0.96 -9.33
C GLU A 48 -4.94 -1.50 -8.27
N LEU A 49 -4.57 -1.41 -6.98
CA LEU A 49 -5.38 -1.91 -5.87
C LEU A 49 -6.72 -1.16 -5.74
N TYR A 50 -6.70 0.17 -5.84
CA TYR A 50 -7.89 0.99 -5.64
C TYR A 50 -8.71 1.17 -6.91
N LEU A 51 -8.08 1.21 -8.09
CA LEU A 51 -8.74 1.57 -9.36
C LEU A 51 -8.77 0.44 -10.39
N GLY A 52 -8.15 -0.70 -10.11
CA GLY A 52 -8.20 -1.91 -10.95
C GLY A 52 -7.47 -1.79 -12.29
N ARG A 53 -6.53 -0.85 -12.42
CA ARG A 53 -5.82 -0.57 -13.69
C ARG A 53 -4.40 -0.03 -13.46
N PRO A 54 -3.47 -0.20 -14.42
CA PRO A 54 -2.13 0.36 -14.33
C PRO A 54 -2.15 1.88 -14.13
N TYR A 55 -1.09 2.39 -13.50
CA TYR A 55 -0.97 3.82 -13.25
C TYR A 55 -1.05 4.65 -14.53
N GLY A 56 -1.89 5.69 -14.50
CA GLY A 56 -1.92 6.78 -15.46
C GLY A 56 -2.01 8.11 -14.72
N ALA A 57 -1.21 9.09 -15.15
CA ALA A 57 -1.34 10.45 -14.63
C ALA A 57 -2.77 10.98 -14.93
N PRO A 58 -3.40 11.69 -13.99
CA PRO A 58 -4.74 12.22 -14.21
C PRO A 58 -4.72 13.26 -15.34
N HIS A 59 -5.70 13.21 -16.24
CA HIS A 59 -5.86 14.24 -17.25
C HIS A 59 -6.49 15.49 -16.61
N PRO A 60 -6.24 16.72 -17.09
CA PRO A 60 -6.88 17.92 -16.56
C PRO A 60 -8.42 17.89 -16.55
N SER A 61 -9.02 17.07 -17.43
CA SER A 61 -10.47 16.88 -17.50
C SER A 61 -11.02 15.79 -16.57
N THR A 62 -10.16 15.03 -15.88
CA THR A 62 -10.57 14.04 -14.87
C THR A 62 -11.27 14.77 -13.71
N PRO A 63 -12.33 14.24 -13.09
CA PRO A 63 -12.96 14.87 -11.94
C PRO A 63 -11.96 15.12 -10.80
N LEU A 64 -12.05 16.27 -10.13
CA LEU A 64 -11.07 16.68 -9.11
C LEU A 64 -10.89 15.65 -7.99
N ALA A 65 -11.98 14.99 -7.56
CA ALA A 65 -11.90 13.94 -6.54
C ALA A 65 -11.04 12.74 -6.99
N GLU A 66 -11.13 12.35 -8.26
CA GLU A 66 -10.28 11.29 -8.82
C GLU A 66 -8.84 11.77 -9.00
N GLN A 67 -8.62 13.02 -9.41
CA GLN A 67 -7.26 13.60 -9.46
C GLN A 67 -6.60 13.56 -8.08
N ILE A 68 -7.31 14.02 -7.04
CA ILE A 68 -6.83 14.02 -5.65
C ILE A 68 -6.51 12.59 -5.20
N LEU A 69 -7.39 11.63 -5.49
CA LEU A 69 -7.17 10.22 -5.16
C LEU A 69 -5.90 9.67 -5.84
N ILE A 70 -5.74 9.91 -7.15
CA ILE A 70 -4.57 9.45 -7.91
C ILE A 70 -3.27 10.10 -7.38
N HIS A 71 -3.31 11.41 -7.08
CA HIS A 71 -2.15 12.10 -6.49
C HIS A 71 -1.80 11.55 -5.10
N SER A 72 -2.80 11.14 -4.32
CA SER A 72 -2.61 10.59 -2.97
C SER A 72 -1.94 9.20 -2.97
N PHE A 73 -1.93 8.48 -4.10
CA PHE A 73 -1.21 7.21 -4.19
C PHE A 73 0.32 7.39 -4.20
N ASP A 74 0.82 8.58 -4.54
CA ASP A 74 2.24 8.86 -4.53
C ASP A 74 2.70 9.30 -3.13
N PRO A 75 3.58 8.56 -2.44
CA PRO A 75 4.03 8.91 -1.10
C PRO A 75 4.77 10.26 -1.05
N ARG A 76 5.29 10.75 -2.18
CA ARG A 76 5.93 12.07 -2.26
C ARG A 76 4.95 13.22 -2.06
N ASN A 77 3.65 13.00 -2.31
CA ASN A 77 2.59 13.98 -2.09
C ASN A 77 1.99 13.92 -0.67
N ALA A 78 2.39 12.95 0.14
CA ALA A 78 1.98 12.83 1.53
C ALA A 78 3.05 13.44 2.45
N THR A 79 2.62 14.08 3.54
CA THR A 79 3.50 14.49 4.64
C THR A 79 3.11 13.68 5.86
N LEU A 80 4.09 12.99 6.45
CA LEU A 80 3.93 12.22 7.67
C LEU A 80 4.62 12.93 8.83
N GLU A 81 4.09 12.75 10.03
CA GLU A 81 4.56 13.40 11.25
C GLU A 81 6.09 13.33 11.46
N PRO A 82 6.79 12.19 11.22
CA PRO A 82 8.23 12.10 11.46
C PRO A 82 9.08 13.02 10.60
N GLU A 83 8.55 13.53 9.47
CA GLU A 83 9.24 14.49 8.60
C GLU A 83 9.41 15.86 9.27
N SER A 84 8.64 16.14 10.33
CA SER A 84 8.70 17.40 11.08
C SER A 84 9.62 17.35 12.29
N TYR A 85 10.18 16.18 12.64
CA TYR A 85 11.04 16.03 13.80
C TYR A 85 12.46 16.54 13.50
N GLY A 86 13.02 17.35 14.41
CA GLY A 86 14.34 17.95 14.22
C GLY A 86 15.51 16.96 14.32
N ASP A 87 15.29 15.77 14.88
CA ASP A 87 16.28 14.71 15.08
C ASP A 87 16.12 13.54 14.10
N VAL A 88 15.24 13.66 13.10
CA VAL A 88 15.02 12.59 12.12
C VAL A 88 16.23 12.41 11.20
N ASP A 89 16.65 11.16 11.00
CA ASP A 89 17.58 10.79 9.93
C ASP A 89 16.82 10.78 8.59
N VAL A 90 16.84 11.91 7.89
CA VAL A 90 16.10 12.12 6.64
C VAL A 90 16.42 11.06 5.58
N THR A 91 17.68 10.64 5.48
CA THR A 91 18.09 9.64 4.47
C THR A 91 17.45 8.29 4.77
N LYS A 92 17.54 7.85 6.02
CA LYS A 92 16.90 6.61 6.48
C LYS A 92 15.38 6.68 6.40
N TYR A 93 14.80 7.85 6.69
CA TYR A 93 13.37 8.03 6.66
C TYR A 93 12.82 7.98 5.23
N ASN A 94 13.45 8.68 4.29
CA ASN A 94 13.05 8.68 2.88
C ASN A 94 13.07 7.28 2.27
N GLU A 95 14.02 6.42 2.68
CA GLU A 95 14.06 5.03 2.26
C GLU A 95 12.82 4.21 2.70
N ARG A 96 12.24 4.54 3.87
CA ARG A 96 11.15 3.79 4.53
C ARG A 96 9.78 4.38 4.26
N LYS A 97 9.69 5.70 4.10
CA LYS A 97 8.44 6.46 3.91
C LYS A 97 7.50 5.82 2.87
N PRO A 98 7.96 5.37 1.69
CA PRO A 98 7.08 4.72 0.73
C PRO A 98 6.36 3.49 1.28
N LEU A 99 7.05 2.59 1.98
CA LEU A 99 6.44 1.40 2.56
C LEU A 99 5.50 1.74 3.72
N ILE A 100 5.86 2.74 4.53
CA ILE A 100 4.97 3.24 5.61
C ILE A 100 3.65 3.75 5.00
N TRP A 101 3.75 4.56 3.95
CA TRP A 101 2.57 5.06 3.23
C TRP A 101 1.74 3.95 2.60
N PHE A 102 2.40 2.99 1.93
CA PHE A 102 1.73 1.84 1.34
C PHE A 102 0.95 1.05 2.40
N TRP A 103 1.56 0.76 3.54
CA TRP A 103 0.91 0.03 4.61
C TRP A 103 -0.31 0.78 5.16
N MET A 104 -0.19 2.09 5.40
CA MET A 104 -1.31 2.92 5.85
C MET A 104 -2.51 2.92 4.88
N MET A 105 -2.24 2.96 3.57
CA MET A 105 -3.28 2.92 2.56
C MET A 105 -3.86 1.51 2.41
N TYR A 106 -3.01 0.48 2.32
CA TYR A 106 -3.42 -0.92 2.25
C TYR A 106 -4.35 -1.31 3.40
N ASP A 107 -3.99 -0.97 4.64
CA ASP A 107 -4.77 -1.24 5.86
C ASP A 107 -6.19 -0.65 5.80
N ARG A 108 -6.35 0.50 5.13
CA ARG A 108 -7.65 1.18 4.93
C ARG A 108 -8.41 0.69 3.70
N SER A 109 -7.83 -0.20 2.90
CA SER A 109 -8.46 -0.73 1.69
C SER A 109 -9.33 -1.96 2.00
N PRO A 110 -10.28 -2.34 1.11
CA PRO A 110 -10.98 -3.61 1.25
C PRO A 110 -10.05 -4.83 1.32
N ALA A 111 -8.85 -4.76 0.73
CA ALA A 111 -7.87 -5.83 0.80
C ALA A 111 -7.19 -5.94 2.18
N GLY A 112 -7.03 -4.81 2.89
CA GLY A 112 -6.47 -4.77 4.24
C GLY A 112 -7.40 -5.35 5.30
N LEU A 113 -8.71 -5.28 5.05
CA LEU A 113 -9.75 -5.85 5.94
C LEU A 113 -9.83 -7.39 5.88
N ASN A 114 -9.01 -8.05 5.08
CA ASN A 114 -8.99 -9.51 4.97
C ASN A 114 -8.32 -10.22 6.17
N LEU A 115 -7.86 -9.48 7.18
CA LEU A 115 -7.26 -10.06 8.38
C LEU A 115 -8.33 -10.43 9.40
N ASP A 116 -8.50 -11.74 9.58
CA ASP A 116 -9.09 -12.34 10.77
C ASP A 116 -8.22 -11.99 11.99
N ASP A 117 -8.83 -11.43 13.03
CA ASP A 117 -8.29 -11.46 14.39
C ASP A 117 -8.02 -12.92 14.77
N VAL A 118 -6.75 -13.33 14.79
CA VAL A 118 -6.27 -14.59 15.41
C VAL A 118 -5.73 -14.28 16.79
#